data_AF-A0A812TDI5-F1
#
_entry.id   AF-A0A812TDI5-F1
#
_cell.length_a   1.000
_cell.length_b   1.000
_cell.length_c   1.000
_cell.angle_alpha   90.00
_cell.angle_beta   90.00
_cell.angle_gamma   90.00
#
_symmetry.space_group_name_H-M   'P 1'
#
loop_
_entity.id
_entity.type
_entity.pdbx_description
1 polymer ?
#
loop_
_entity_poly.entity_id
_entity_poly.type
_entity_poly.pdbx_seq_one_letter_code
_entity_poly.pdbx_strand_id
1 'polypeptide(L)'
;ALWRLGQWPSAIQQGRGFHATLHAALSEMAGTVNLVEGPLLEMVASTMEAVRLQSPQSLKAAATKLQSIGAIFNCVDAVVADNAPASKGSSVANLAASWHKVGSGQFLQIEQQLALRAALLSAAKQPLQEYRFLTALAASAREAAQFHRGLALVERAQRTSEKTKPNKLDILKLHWEQAKCLWELQQTQQALTIAKALAKDAREIKSANSWYAEILAGTGTWLSISKLESPEVIDAEYFVPATKADPCHFQARRQFAEFLDSCLAEELSRQRSVQFSLAKDSRQKTEEQLAQVVSQMEAISRKAEGQQDRKLLHSLQQQRRTLELQRQEDQKTLQNEEARLEAFATNCVKQLARCLSDGQGNLTQVACRFLSLWFDCQEYPGITRIVRESIPTLNQAPLLPFLYQLASRLDLKEGLFQQTLDELLVSLAQRGPQALWPLILLRNGDRVQKDMQGRALHRHAPNKLAAAKRVLERLRKLPALKSVLETVETLNKFYLAIAEFPIDKKNRDAEVALSRIPEFKAVTKALQSTNIPVPTSSAVDSHIEGFADTGSQALRLGILFGS
;
A
#
# COMPACT_ATOMS: atom_id res chain seq x y z
N ALA A 1 -9.09 -38.00 -12.53
CA ALA A 1 -10.19 -37.55 -11.64
C ALA A 1 -10.17 -38.31 -10.31
N LEU A 2 -10.20 -39.65 -10.33
CA LEU A 2 -10.29 -40.50 -9.13
C LEU A 2 -9.27 -40.16 -8.02
N TRP A 3 -7.97 -40.12 -8.33
CA TRP A 3 -6.94 -39.79 -7.31
C TRP A 3 -7.07 -38.36 -6.77
N ARG A 4 -7.59 -37.41 -7.57
CA ARG A 4 -7.83 -36.03 -7.11
C ARG A 4 -8.97 -35.97 -6.10
N LEU A 5 -9.98 -36.82 -6.25
CA LEU A 5 -11.13 -36.94 -5.36
C LEU A 5 -10.84 -37.83 -4.14
N GLY A 6 -9.64 -38.41 -4.03
CA GLY A 6 -9.28 -39.34 -2.96
C GLY A 6 -10.11 -40.64 -3.00
N GLN A 7 -10.58 -41.03 -4.19
CA GLN A 7 -11.36 -42.25 -4.38
C GLN A 7 -10.42 -43.40 -4.81
N TRP A 8 -10.42 -44.47 -4.02
CA TRP A 8 -9.58 -45.65 -4.19
C TRP A 8 -10.44 -46.90 -4.44
N PRO A 9 -11.15 -47.00 -5.59
CA PRO A 9 -11.93 -48.19 -5.90
C PRO A 9 -11.00 -49.39 -6.13
N SER A 10 -11.44 -50.57 -5.66
CA SER A 10 -10.67 -51.82 -5.66
C SER A 10 -10.40 -52.40 -7.06
N ALA A 11 -11.06 -51.90 -8.11
CA ALA A 11 -10.90 -52.36 -9.47
C ALA A 11 -10.76 -51.17 -10.43
N ILE A 12 -9.54 -50.66 -10.58
CA ILE A 12 -9.17 -49.86 -11.75
C ILE A 12 -8.37 -50.78 -12.66
N GLN A 13 -8.91 -51.05 -13.84
CA GLN A 13 -8.18 -51.77 -14.89
C GLN A 13 -6.81 -51.13 -15.05
N GLN A 14 -5.75 -51.95 -15.16
CA GLN A 14 -4.36 -51.54 -15.35
C GLN A 14 -4.22 -50.62 -16.58
N GLY A 15 -4.49 -49.33 -16.38
CA GLY A 15 -4.37 -48.33 -17.41
C GLY A 15 -2.90 -48.08 -17.69
N ARG A 16 -2.53 -48.01 -18.97
CA ARG A 16 -1.19 -47.56 -19.37
C ARG A 16 -1.13 -46.04 -19.29
N GLY A 17 -0.17 -45.50 -18.53
CA GLY A 17 0.13 -44.06 -18.50
C GLY A 17 0.34 -43.47 -17.10
N PHE A 18 1.00 -42.32 -17.04
CA PHE A 18 1.45 -41.66 -15.80
C PHE A 18 0.37 -41.55 -14.70
N HIS A 19 -0.86 -41.14 -15.05
CA HIS A 19 -1.93 -40.97 -14.06
C HIS A 19 -2.54 -42.27 -13.54
N ALA A 20 -2.43 -43.37 -14.29
CA ALA A 20 -2.89 -44.69 -13.85
C ALA A 20 -1.88 -45.31 -12.86
N THR A 21 -0.59 -45.25 -13.19
CA THR A 21 0.49 -45.66 -12.29
C THR A 21 0.50 -44.82 -11.00
N LEU A 22 0.27 -43.51 -11.12
CA LEU A 22 0.09 -42.62 -9.97
C LEU A 22 -1.09 -43.02 -9.08
N HIS A 23 -2.22 -43.41 -9.68
CA HIS A 23 -3.40 -43.85 -8.92
C HIS A 23 -3.10 -45.16 -8.17
N ALA A 24 -2.49 -46.14 -8.84
CA ALA A 24 -2.07 -47.40 -8.22
C ALA A 24 -1.13 -47.18 -7.03
N ALA A 25 -0.08 -46.38 -7.21
CA ALA A 25 0.89 -46.05 -6.16
C ALA A 25 0.23 -45.40 -4.93
N LEU A 26 -0.72 -44.49 -5.13
CA LEU A 26 -1.44 -43.84 -4.03
C LEU A 26 -2.46 -44.79 -3.35
N SER A 27 -3.07 -45.70 -4.11
CA SER A 27 -3.97 -46.73 -3.57
C SER A 27 -3.21 -47.73 -2.70
N GLU A 28 -2.00 -48.11 -3.10
CA GLU A 28 -1.12 -48.99 -2.32
C GLU A 28 -0.61 -48.30 -1.05
N MET A 29 -0.25 -47.01 -1.12
CA MET A 29 0.08 -46.21 0.07
C MET A 29 -1.04 -46.17 1.12
N ALA A 30 -2.31 -46.14 0.69
CA ALA A 30 -3.43 -46.20 1.62
C ALA A 30 -3.55 -47.56 2.36
N GLY A 31 -2.96 -48.62 1.79
CA GLY A 31 -2.93 -49.99 2.31
C GLY A 31 -1.65 -50.33 3.08
N THR A 32 -0.49 -50.42 2.40
CA THR A 32 0.82 -50.82 2.93
C THR A 32 1.95 -50.05 2.25
N VAL A 33 2.78 -49.34 3.03
CA VAL A 33 3.77 -48.36 2.53
C VAL A 33 4.96 -49.01 1.77
N ASN A 34 5.28 -50.28 2.05
CA ASN A 34 6.53 -50.92 1.58
C ASN A 34 6.55 -51.34 0.09
N LEU A 35 5.46 -51.19 -0.66
CA LEU A 35 5.35 -51.70 -2.04
C LEU A 35 5.43 -50.60 -3.12
N VAL A 36 5.53 -49.33 -2.72
CA VAL A 36 5.35 -48.19 -3.63
C VAL A 36 6.63 -47.84 -4.41
N GLU A 37 7.81 -48.24 -3.96
CA GLU A 37 9.10 -47.83 -4.55
C GLU A 37 9.32 -48.33 -5.99
N GLY A 38 8.98 -49.58 -6.28
CA GLY A 38 9.18 -50.19 -7.62
C GLY A 38 8.45 -49.43 -8.74
N PRO A 39 7.11 -49.27 -8.66
CA PRO A 39 6.34 -48.51 -9.65
C PRO A 39 6.77 -47.04 -9.79
N LEU A 40 7.26 -46.41 -8.73
CA LEU A 40 7.74 -45.03 -8.77
C LEU A 40 9.06 -44.92 -9.55
N LEU A 41 9.99 -45.86 -9.39
CA LEU A 41 11.26 -45.88 -10.12
C LEU A 41 11.04 -46.07 -11.64
N GLU A 42 10.09 -46.92 -12.03
CA GLU A 42 9.69 -47.07 -13.44
C GLU A 42 9.08 -45.78 -14.03
N MET A 43 8.32 -45.02 -13.22
CA MET A 43 7.83 -43.70 -13.63
C MET A 43 8.95 -42.67 -13.79
N VAL A 44 9.99 -42.70 -12.95
CA VAL A 44 11.16 -41.82 -13.12
C VAL A 44 11.88 -42.14 -14.42
N ALA A 45 12.14 -43.42 -14.70
CA ALA A 45 12.80 -43.85 -15.93
C ALA A 45 12.02 -43.42 -17.19
N SER A 46 10.71 -43.71 -17.23
CA SER A 46 9.86 -43.34 -18.37
C SER A 46 9.67 -41.82 -18.56
N THR A 47 9.65 -41.05 -17.46
CA THR A 47 9.59 -39.58 -17.57
C THR A 47 10.92 -38.97 -18.02
N MET A 48 12.06 -39.54 -17.61
CA MET A 48 13.39 -39.12 -18.05
C MET A 48 13.65 -39.44 -19.53
N GLU A 49 13.12 -40.55 -20.04
CA GLU A 49 13.14 -40.85 -21.47
C GLU A 49 12.37 -39.81 -22.29
N ALA A 50 11.23 -39.35 -21.79
CA ALA A 50 10.44 -38.30 -22.44
C ALA A 50 11.10 -36.90 -22.42
N VAL A 51 11.99 -36.63 -21.46
CA VAL A 51 12.79 -35.37 -21.39
C VAL A 51 13.75 -35.25 -22.57
N ARG A 52 14.23 -36.38 -23.12
CA ARG A 52 15.22 -36.38 -24.22
C ARG A 52 14.69 -35.75 -25.51
N LEU A 53 13.37 -35.54 -25.61
CA LEU A 53 12.73 -34.84 -26.73
C LEU A 53 12.77 -33.32 -26.49
N GLN A 54 13.62 -32.64 -27.26
CA GLN A 54 14.11 -31.27 -27.07
C GLN A 54 13.06 -30.16 -27.33
N SER A 55 12.08 -29.99 -26.44
CA SER A 55 11.24 -28.79 -26.45
C SER A 55 11.15 -28.14 -25.06
N PRO A 56 11.13 -26.81 -24.94
CA PRO A 56 10.96 -26.13 -23.64
C PRO A 56 9.68 -26.55 -22.89
N GLN A 57 8.62 -26.90 -23.64
CA GLN A 57 7.34 -27.33 -23.08
C GLN A 57 7.39 -28.77 -22.55
N SER A 58 8.05 -29.69 -23.27
CA SER A 58 8.25 -31.07 -22.79
C SER A 58 9.14 -31.10 -21.55
N LEU A 59 10.18 -30.26 -21.49
CA LEU A 59 11.04 -30.12 -20.32
C LEU A 59 10.27 -29.61 -19.09
N LYS A 60 9.40 -28.60 -19.27
CA LYS A 60 8.52 -28.11 -18.20
C LYS A 60 7.54 -29.18 -17.74
N ALA A 61 6.90 -29.90 -18.66
CA ALA A 61 5.94 -30.96 -18.35
C ALA A 61 6.61 -32.18 -17.67
N ALA A 62 7.85 -32.49 -18.02
CA ALA A 62 8.61 -33.54 -17.35
C ALA A 62 9.10 -33.10 -15.97
N ALA A 63 9.56 -31.85 -15.83
CA ALA A 63 9.94 -31.28 -14.53
C ALA A 63 8.77 -31.31 -13.54
N THR A 64 7.54 -30.98 -13.97
CA THR A 64 6.37 -31.04 -13.09
C THR A 64 6.02 -32.47 -12.68
N LYS A 65 6.16 -33.45 -13.58
CA LYS A 65 5.99 -34.88 -13.28
C LYS A 65 7.05 -35.39 -12.30
N LEU A 66 8.32 -35.06 -12.50
CA LEU A 66 9.41 -35.45 -11.60
C LEU A 66 9.23 -34.83 -10.21
N GLN A 67 8.87 -33.55 -10.13
CA GLN A 67 8.51 -32.90 -8.86
C GLN A 67 7.30 -33.57 -8.18
N SER A 68 6.34 -34.06 -8.96
CA SER A 68 5.19 -34.82 -8.44
C SER A 68 5.64 -36.15 -7.85
N ILE A 69 6.52 -36.89 -8.53
CA ILE A 69 7.09 -38.15 -8.04
C ILE A 69 7.92 -37.89 -6.77
N GLY A 70 8.77 -36.86 -6.76
CA GLY A 70 9.57 -36.49 -5.59
C GLY A 70 8.71 -36.13 -4.37
N ALA A 71 7.54 -35.51 -4.57
CA ALA A 71 6.60 -35.26 -3.48
C ALA A 71 6.01 -36.54 -2.88
N ILE A 72 5.86 -37.60 -3.67
CA ILE A 72 5.41 -38.93 -3.19
C ILE A 72 6.51 -39.55 -2.33
N PHE A 73 7.77 -39.59 -2.83
CA PHE A 73 8.90 -40.11 -2.05
C PHE A 73 9.05 -39.40 -0.71
N ASN A 74 9.07 -38.07 -0.71
CA ASN A 74 9.16 -37.30 0.54
C ASN A 74 8.01 -37.61 1.52
N CYS A 75 6.81 -37.88 1.00
CA CYS A 75 5.65 -38.25 1.82
C CYS A 75 5.77 -39.67 2.36
N VAL A 76 6.24 -40.63 1.56
CA VAL A 76 6.53 -42.01 1.97
C VAL A 76 7.55 -41.99 3.11
N ASP A 77 8.68 -41.31 2.91
CA ASP A 77 9.74 -41.18 3.91
C ASP A 77 9.23 -40.56 5.21
N ALA A 78 8.41 -39.51 5.10
CA ALA A 78 7.82 -38.86 6.26
C ALA A 78 6.84 -39.77 7.02
N VAL A 79 6.05 -40.59 6.31
CA VAL A 79 5.14 -41.58 6.93
C VAL A 79 5.93 -42.71 7.61
N VAL A 80 6.99 -43.20 6.97
CA VAL A 80 7.89 -44.21 7.56
C VAL A 80 8.57 -43.66 8.81
N ALA A 81 9.07 -42.42 8.75
CA ALA A 81 9.67 -41.74 9.89
C ALA A 81 8.67 -41.54 11.03
N ASP A 82 7.43 -41.17 10.73
CA ASP A 82 6.39 -40.98 11.75
C ASP A 82 5.98 -42.30 12.42
N ASN A 83 6.00 -43.43 11.70
CA ASN A 83 5.72 -44.77 12.21
C ASN A 83 6.89 -45.39 13.01
N ALA A 84 8.07 -44.77 13.03
CA ALA A 84 9.22 -45.27 13.79
C ALA A 84 9.02 -45.12 15.31
N PRO A 85 9.46 -46.09 16.13
CA PRO A 85 9.15 -46.14 17.57
C PRO A 85 9.71 -44.97 18.42
N ALA A 86 10.67 -44.20 17.89
CA ALA A 86 11.28 -43.04 18.56
C ALA A 86 10.78 -41.68 18.05
N SER A 87 9.82 -41.66 17.13
CA SER A 87 9.36 -40.43 16.46
C SER A 87 8.32 -39.67 17.28
N LYS A 88 8.31 -38.34 17.13
CA LYS A 88 7.27 -37.44 17.68
C LYS A 88 6.04 -37.28 16.77
N GLY A 89 5.95 -38.03 15.65
CA GLY A 89 4.82 -38.01 14.72
C GLY A 89 4.59 -36.66 14.04
N SER A 90 5.66 -35.93 13.71
CA SER A 90 5.59 -34.55 13.19
C SER A 90 6.17 -34.38 11.78
N SER A 91 6.70 -35.44 11.18
CA SER A 91 7.43 -35.38 9.91
C SER A 91 6.49 -35.05 8.76
N VAL A 92 5.31 -35.68 8.70
CA VAL A 92 4.30 -35.37 7.68
C VAL A 92 3.73 -33.95 7.87
N ALA A 93 3.59 -33.49 9.12
CA ALA A 93 3.14 -32.13 9.42
C ALA A 93 4.15 -31.07 8.96
N ASN A 94 5.44 -31.30 9.21
CA ASN A 94 6.52 -30.41 8.78
C ASN A 94 6.63 -30.38 7.24
N LEU A 95 6.47 -31.54 6.59
CA LEU A 95 6.42 -31.64 5.14
C LEU A 95 5.24 -30.86 4.56
N ALA A 96 4.04 -31.03 5.13
CA ALA A 96 2.85 -30.29 4.70
C ALA A 96 3.04 -28.77 4.85
N ALA A 97 3.65 -28.32 5.95
CA ALA A 97 3.97 -26.90 6.16
C ALA A 97 4.91 -26.34 5.09
N SER A 98 5.91 -27.13 4.65
CA SER A 98 6.84 -26.73 3.59
C SER A 98 6.16 -26.49 2.22
N TRP A 99 5.03 -27.16 1.98
CA TRP A 99 4.30 -27.08 0.71
C TRP A 99 3.51 -25.78 0.51
N HIS A 100 3.37 -24.94 1.54
CA HIS A 100 2.57 -23.71 1.51
C HIS A 100 3.24 -22.53 0.77
N LYS A 101 4.52 -22.64 0.39
CA LYS A 101 5.28 -21.56 -0.28
C LYS A 101 5.06 -21.54 -1.79
N VAL A 102 3.86 -21.21 -2.23
CA VAL A 102 3.54 -21.03 -3.65
C VAL A 102 3.39 -19.54 -3.96
N GLY A 103 4.18 -19.04 -4.92
CA GLY A 103 4.06 -17.66 -5.40
C GLY A 103 2.73 -17.43 -6.13
N SER A 104 2.06 -16.32 -5.81
CA SER A 104 0.85 -15.85 -6.49
C SER A 104 1.15 -15.64 -7.98
N GLY A 105 0.41 -16.31 -8.86
CA GLY A 105 0.57 -16.23 -10.31
C GLY A 105 0.95 -17.54 -11.03
N GLN A 106 1.36 -18.58 -10.30
CA GLN A 106 1.69 -19.89 -10.90
C GLN A 106 0.66 -20.99 -10.63
N PHE A 107 -0.43 -20.70 -9.91
CA PHE A 107 -1.41 -21.69 -9.44
C PHE A 107 -1.85 -22.67 -10.53
N LEU A 108 -2.28 -22.19 -11.71
CA LEU A 108 -2.74 -23.07 -12.79
C LEU A 108 -1.66 -24.04 -13.31
N GLN A 109 -0.38 -23.68 -13.19
CA GLN A 109 0.73 -24.49 -13.68
C GLN A 109 1.11 -25.60 -12.69
N ILE A 110 0.92 -25.35 -11.39
CA ILE A 110 1.28 -26.24 -10.27
C ILE A 110 0.07 -26.91 -9.63
N GLU A 111 -1.15 -26.59 -10.07
CA GLU A 111 -2.40 -27.12 -9.52
C GLU A 111 -2.38 -28.64 -9.43
N GLN A 112 -1.86 -29.31 -10.47
CA GLN A 112 -1.79 -30.77 -10.49
C GLN A 112 -0.92 -31.32 -9.34
N GLN A 113 0.17 -30.62 -9.03
CA GLN A 113 1.08 -30.97 -7.93
C GLN A 113 0.43 -30.71 -6.58
N LEU A 114 -0.30 -29.61 -6.45
CA LEU A 114 -1.01 -29.27 -5.22
C LEU A 114 -2.18 -30.24 -4.95
N ALA A 115 -2.94 -30.61 -5.98
CA ALA A 115 -3.97 -31.64 -5.87
C ALA A 115 -3.37 -33.01 -5.48
N LEU A 116 -2.18 -33.34 -5.98
CA LEU A 116 -1.47 -34.56 -5.59
C LEU A 116 -1.06 -34.52 -4.12
N ARG A 117 -0.50 -33.41 -3.64
CA ARG A 117 -0.15 -33.22 -2.22
C ARG A 117 -1.37 -33.38 -1.30
N ALA A 118 -2.53 -32.84 -1.67
CA ALA A 118 -3.76 -33.07 -0.91
C ALA A 118 -4.19 -34.55 -0.91
N ALA A 119 -4.08 -35.24 -2.05
CA ALA A 119 -4.37 -36.67 -2.14
C ALA A 119 -3.39 -37.54 -1.32
N LEU A 120 -2.12 -37.15 -1.28
CA LEU A 120 -1.08 -37.79 -0.46
C LEU A 120 -1.39 -37.70 1.03
N LEU A 121 -1.78 -36.52 1.53
CA LEU A 121 -2.18 -36.35 2.94
C LEU A 121 -3.40 -37.21 3.30
N SER A 122 -4.33 -37.36 2.35
CA SER A 122 -5.49 -38.24 2.50
C SER A 122 -5.09 -39.72 2.56
N ALA A 123 -4.22 -40.17 1.65
CA ALA A 123 -3.70 -41.54 1.62
C ALA A 123 -2.84 -41.87 2.86
N ALA A 124 -2.06 -40.91 3.35
CA ALA A 124 -1.26 -40.99 4.56
C ALA A 124 -2.11 -40.99 5.86
N LYS A 125 -3.45 -40.92 5.75
CA LYS A 125 -4.37 -40.87 6.89
C LYS A 125 -4.07 -39.73 7.86
N GLN A 126 -3.69 -38.55 7.34
CA GLN A 126 -3.44 -37.32 8.10
C GLN A 126 -4.52 -36.25 7.85
N PRO A 127 -5.78 -36.49 8.29
CA PRO A 127 -6.92 -35.66 7.91
C PRO A 127 -6.87 -34.22 8.44
N LEU A 128 -6.22 -33.96 9.59
CA LEU A 128 -6.06 -32.58 10.10
C LEU A 128 -5.09 -31.76 9.23
N GLN A 129 -4.02 -32.39 8.74
CA GLN A 129 -3.07 -31.72 7.83
C GLN A 129 -3.68 -31.54 6.44
N GLU A 130 -4.45 -32.53 5.97
CA GLU A 130 -5.24 -32.39 4.73
C GLU A 130 -6.20 -31.20 4.84
N TYR A 131 -6.92 -31.05 5.96
CA TYR A 131 -7.83 -29.93 6.20
C TYR A 131 -7.12 -28.57 6.07
N ARG A 132 -6.03 -28.36 6.81
CA ARG A 132 -5.27 -27.09 6.78
C ARG A 132 -4.67 -26.81 5.40
N PHE A 133 -4.15 -27.84 4.75
CA PHE A 133 -3.59 -27.74 3.41
C PHE A 133 -4.65 -27.37 2.38
N LEU A 134 -5.86 -27.95 2.47
CA LEU A 134 -6.98 -27.60 1.59
C LEU A 134 -7.46 -26.15 1.80
N THR A 135 -7.49 -25.66 3.06
CA THR A 135 -7.79 -24.25 3.34
C THR A 135 -6.76 -23.32 2.69
N ALA A 136 -5.47 -23.60 2.82
CA ALA A 136 -4.41 -22.82 2.18
C ALA A 136 -4.48 -22.90 0.65
N LEU A 137 -4.78 -24.08 0.11
CA LEU A 137 -4.94 -24.28 -1.33
C LEU A 137 -6.13 -23.50 -1.90
N ALA A 138 -7.24 -23.41 -1.16
CA ALA A 138 -8.38 -22.59 -1.53
C ALA A 138 -8.02 -21.10 -1.58
N ALA A 139 -7.21 -20.61 -0.63
CA ALA A 139 -6.70 -19.25 -0.64
C ALA A 139 -5.83 -18.97 -1.88
N SER A 140 -4.90 -19.89 -2.22
CA SER A 140 -4.09 -19.77 -3.44
C SER A 140 -4.92 -19.84 -4.74
N ALA A 141 -5.98 -20.66 -4.76
CA ALA A 141 -6.91 -20.74 -5.89
C ALA A 141 -7.67 -19.42 -6.07
N ARG A 142 -8.13 -18.81 -4.97
CA ARG A 142 -8.78 -17.49 -4.97
C ARG A 142 -7.85 -16.39 -5.46
N GLU A 143 -6.60 -16.35 -4.97
CA GLU A 143 -5.58 -15.39 -5.44
C GLU A 143 -5.27 -15.52 -6.94
N ALA A 144 -5.45 -16.71 -7.50
CA ALA A 144 -5.34 -16.98 -8.93
C ALA A 144 -6.65 -16.78 -9.73
N ALA A 145 -7.65 -16.12 -9.13
CA ALA A 145 -8.98 -15.88 -9.70
C ALA A 145 -9.77 -17.15 -10.09
N GLN A 146 -9.51 -18.28 -9.43
CA GLN A 146 -10.21 -19.56 -9.64
C GLN A 146 -11.24 -19.82 -8.53
N PHE A 147 -12.23 -18.93 -8.39
CA PHE A 147 -13.14 -18.89 -7.22
C PHE A 147 -13.99 -20.16 -7.06
N HIS A 148 -14.57 -20.69 -8.15
CA HIS A 148 -15.34 -21.94 -8.10
C HIS A 148 -14.48 -23.14 -7.67
N ARG A 149 -13.21 -23.16 -8.08
CA ARG A 149 -12.27 -24.20 -7.62
C ARG A 149 -11.94 -24.03 -6.15
N GLY A 150 -11.77 -22.79 -5.68
CA GLY A 150 -11.63 -22.46 -4.26
C GLY A 150 -12.80 -22.99 -3.43
N LEU A 151 -14.05 -22.75 -3.86
CA LEU A 151 -15.23 -23.29 -3.18
C LEU A 151 -15.28 -24.82 -3.16
N ALA A 152 -14.96 -25.49 -4.29
CA ALA A 152 -14.92 -26.94 -4.32
C ALA A 152 -13.87 -27.53 -3.35
N LEU A 153 -12.74 -26.83 -3.15
CA LEU A 153 -11.72 -27.20 -2.17
C LEU A 153 -12.20 -26.97 -0.74
N VAL A 154 -12.95 -25.90 -0.48
CA VAL A 154 -13.59 -25.64 0.82
C VAL A 154 -14.59 -26.74 1.16
N GLU A 155 -15.47 -27.11 0.23
CA GLU A 155 -16.43 -28.21 0.42
C GLU A 155 -15.73 -29.54 0.70
N ARG A 156 -14.61 -29.81 0.01
CA ARG A 156 -13.79 -30.99 0.30
C ARG A 156 -13.24 -30.95 1.72
N ALA A 157 -12.71 -29.80 2.17
CA ALA A 157 -12.20 -29.65 3.52
C ALA A 157 -13.31 -29.84 4.58
N GLN A 158 -14.53 -29.36 4.31
CA GLN A 158 -15.69 -29.60 5.18
C GLN A 158 -16.00 -31.09 5.33
N ARG A 159 -15.96 -31.88 4.24
CA ARG A 159 -16.13 -33.34 4.31
C ARG A 159 -15.02 -34.02 5.11
N THR A 160 -13.78 -33.53 5.03
CA THR A 160 -12.66 -34.04 5.84
C THR A 160 -12.84 -33.71 7.33
N SER A 161 -13.55 -32.62 7.65
CA SER A 161 -13.89 -32.26 9.04
C SER A 161 -14.86 -33.22 9.70
N GLU A 162 -15.59 -34.07 8.97
CA GLU A 162 -16.41 -35.14 9.59
C GLU A 162 -15.53 -36.26 10.17
N LYS A 163 -14.36 -36.48 9.56
CA LYS A 163 -13.39 -37.51 9.96
C LYS A 163 -12.43 -37.05 11.05
N THR A 164 -12.43 -35.75 11.38
CA THR A 164 -11.53 -35.13 12.35
C THR A 164 -12.26 -34.18 13.27
N LYS A 165 -11.67 -33.83 14.42
CA LYS A 165 -12.15 -32.71 15.22
C LYS A 165 -11.16 -31.55 15.07
N PRO A 166 -11.24 -30.73 14.01
CA PRO A 166 -10.37 -29.57 13.86
C PRO A 166 -10.62 -28.56 14.99
N ASN A 167 -9.59 -27.79 15.34
CA ASN A 167 -9.73 -26.75 16.35
C ASN A 167 -10.68 -25.64 15.88
N LYS A 168 -11.32 -24.92 16.82
CA LYS A 168 -12.22 -23.80 16.50
C LYS A 168 -11.58 -22.80 15.52
N LEU A 169 -10.31 -22.45 15.72
CA LEU A 169 -9.57 -21.55 14.82
C LEU A 169 -9.44 -22.08 13.39
N ASP A 170 -9.18 -23.38 13.20
CA ASP A 170 -9.06 -23.98 11.88
C ASP A 170 -10.42 -23.94 11.14
N ILE A 171 -11.52 -24.21 11.87
CA ILE A 171 -12.88 -24.09 11.37
C ILE A 171 -13.18 -22.67 10.90
N LEU A 172 -12.88 -21.67 11.73
CA LEU A 172 -13.17 -20.28 11.38
C LEU A 172 -12.32 -19.79 10.19
N LYS A 173 -11.06 -20.24 10.07
CA LYS A 173 -10.20 -19.94 8.91
C LYS A 173 -10.78 -20.48 7.60
N LEU A 174 -11.33 -21.70 7.63
CA LEU A 174 -11.98 -22.27 6.45
C LEU A 174 -13.20 -21.45 6.03
N HIS A 175 -14.07 -21.10 6.97
CA HIS A 175 -15.25 -20.28 6.69
C HIS A 175 -14.89 -18.87 6.21
N TRP A 176 -13.76 -18.31 6.68
CA TRP A 176 -13.26 -17.03 6.18
C TRP A 176 -12.86 -17.13 4.70
N GLU A 177 -12.13 -18.17 4.31
CA GLU A 177 -11.81 -18.40 2.89
C GLU A 177 -13.06 -18.72 2.06
N GLN A 178 -14.06 -19.39 2.63
CA GLN A 178 -15.37 -19.56 1.99
C GLN A 178 -16.03 -18.21 1.71
N ALA A 179 -16.10 -17.34 2.72
CA ALA A 179 -16.67 -16.00 2.58
C ALA A 179 -15.94 -15.18 1.53
N LYS A 180 -14.60 -15.23 1.50
CA LYS A 180 -13.79 -14.55 0.47
C LYS A 180 -14.11 -15.08 -0.93
N CYS A 181 -14.23 -16.40 -1.12
CA CYS A 181 -14.60 -16.95 -2.43
C CYS A 181 -16.01 -16.54 -2.86
N LEU A 182 -16.97 -16.51 -1.94
CA LEU A 182 -18.35 -16.06 -2.22
C LEU A 182 -18.41 -14.56 -2.57
N TRP A 183 -17.60 -13.74 -1.91
CA TRP A 183 -17.47 -12.33 -2.20
C TRP A 183 -17.00 -12.09 -3.64
N GLU A 184 -15.93 -12.78 -4.06
CA GLU A 184 -15.41 -12.68 -5.45
C GLU A 184 -16.42 -13.18 -6.49
N LEU A 185 -17.28 -14.15 -6.13
CA LEU A 185 -18.39 -14.64 -6.95
C LEU A 185 -19.63 -13.72 -6.95
N GLN A 186 -19.53 -12.53 -6.37
CA GLN A 186 -20.62 -11.55 -6.27
C GLN A 186 -21.82 -12.03 -5.43
N GLN A 187 -21.65 -13.06 -4.59
CA GLN A 187 -22.66 -13.52 -3.62
C GLN A 187 -22.52 -12.74 -2.31
N THR A 188 -22.65 -11.41 -2.39
CA THR A 188 -22.29 -10.45 -1.33
C THR A 188 -23.04 -10.69 -0.01
N GLN A 189 -24.34 -10.96 -0.07
CA GLN A 189 -25.17 -11.18 1.13
C GLN A 189 -24.73 -12.42 1.93
N GLN A 190 -24.43 -13.53 1.24
CA GLN A 190 -23.97 -14.76 1.89
C GLN A 190 -22.57 -14.57 2.50
N ALA A 191 -21.66 -13.96 1.74
CA ALA A 191 -20.31 -13.66 2.20
C ALA A 191 -20.33 -12.80 3.46
N LEU A 192 -21.14 -11.74 3.49
CA LEU A 192 -21.28 -10.84 4.64
C LEU A 192 -21.93 -11.51 5.85
N THR A 193 -22.94 -12.36 5.65
CA THR A 193 -23.57 -13.11 6.74
C THR A 193 -22.55 -13.99 7.44
N ILE A 194 -21.72 -14.70 6.66
CA ILE A 194 -20.62 -15.52 7.19
C ILE A 194 -19.58 -14.63 7.87
N ALA A 195 -19.13 -13.56 7.23
CA ALA A 195 -18.11 -12.66 7.78
C ALA A 195 -18.51 -12.04 9.13
N LYS A 196 -19.76 -11.58 9.28
CA LYS A 196 -20.28 -11.05 10.54
C LYS A 196 -20.32 -12.09 11.66
N ALA A 197 -20.77 -13.31 11.35
CA ALA A 197 -20.76 -14.41 12.30
C ALA A 197 -19.33 -14.74 12.75
N LEU A 198 -18.38 -14.78 11.80
CA LEU A 198 -16.96 -15.02 12.09
C LEU A 198 -16.34 -13.92 12.95
N ALA A 199 -16.65 -12.65 12.70
CA ALA A 199 -16.17 -11.54 13.50
C ALA A 199 -16.64 -11.63 14.96
N LYS A 200 -17.86 -12.13 15.21
CA LYS A 200 -18.37 -12.38 16.56
C LYS A 200 -17.64 -13.52 17.23
N ASP A 201 -17.47 -14.64 16.53
CA ASP A 201 -16.86 -15.86 17.08
C ASP A 201 -15.34 -15.73 17.30
N ALA A 202 -14.65 -15.00 16.42
CA ALA A 202 -13.21 -14.77 16.51
C ALA A 202 -12.81 -13.89 17.69
N ARG A 203 -13.73 -13.04 18.20
CA ARG A 203 -13.51 -12.20 19.38
C ARG A 203 -13.14 -12.98 20.64
N GLU A 204 -13.58 -14.24 20.74
CA GLU A 204 -13.33 -15.11 21.88
C GLU A 204 -11.91 -15.71 21.86
N ILE A 205 -11.20 -15.66 20.72
CA ILE A 205 -9.92 -16.34 20.51
C ILE A 205 -8.75 -15.36 20.67
N LYS A 206 -8.29 -15.18 21.92
CA LYS A 206 -7.18 -14.27 22.27
C LYS A 206 -5.84 -14.59 21.60
N SER A 207 -5.61 -15.82 21.16
CA SER A 207 -4.34 -16.24 20.54
C SER A 207 -4.21 -15.84 19.07
N ALA A 208 -5.27 -15.31 18.45
CA ALA A 208 -5.33 -15.04 17.00
C ALA A 208 -5.62 -13.57 16.69
N ASN A 209 -5.08 -12.64 17.48
CA ASN A 209 -5.35 -11.20 17.37
C ASN A 209 -5.08 -10.62 15.97
N SER A 210 -3.99 -11.04 15.33
CA SER A 210 -3.64 -10.60 13.97
C SER A 210 -4.68 -11.05 12.94
N TRP A 211 -5.06 -12.32 12.98
CA TRP A 211 -6.10 -12.86 12.09
C TRP A 211 -7.49 -12.27 12.39
N TYR A 212 -7.80 -12.00 13.66
CA TYR A 212 -9.03 -11.31 14.05
C TYR A 212 -9.10 -9.88 13.49
N ALA A 213 -7.99 -9.13 13.52
CA ALA A 213 -7.89 -7.82 12.90
C ALA A 213 -8.11 -7.87 11.38
N GLU A 214 -7.58 -8.89 10.69
CA GLU A 214 -7.82 -9.13 9.26
C GLU A 214 -9.32 -9.32 8.95
N ILE A 215 -10.03 -10.14 9.74
CA ILE A 215 -11.47 -10.38 9.51
C ILE A 215 -12.27 -9.11 9.72
N LEU A 216 -12.01 -8.38 10.82
CA LEU A 216 -12.74 -7.14 11.11
C LEU A 216 -12.53 -6.10 10.00
N ALA A 217 -11.29 -5.87 9.59
CA ALA A 217 -10.98 -4.92 8.53
C ALA A 217 -11.53 -5.36 7.17
N GLY A 218 -11.45 -6.65 6.83
CA GLY A 218 -12.05 -7.22 5.63
C GLY A 218 -13.58 -7.08 5.61
N THR A 219 -14.23 -7.39 6.74
CA THR A 219 -15.70 -7.26 6.87
C THR A 219 -16.14 -5.80 6.77
N GLY A 220 -15.43 -4.89 7.45
CA GLY A 220 -15.68 -3.45 7.37
C GLY A 220 -15.50 -2.90 5.95
N THR A 221 -14.49 -3.40 5.22
CA THR A 221 -14.26 -3.07 3.81
C THR A 221 -15.44 -3.52 2.95
N TRP A 222 -15.90 -4.77 3.12
CA TRP A 222 -17.04 -5.31 2.37
C TRP A 222 -18.35 -4.58 2.67
N LEU A 223 -18.57 -4.18 3.92
CA LEU A 223 -19.73 -3.40 4.33
C LEU A 223 -19.73 -2.00 3.72
N SER A 224 -18.55 -1.36 3.68
CA SER A 224 -18.38 -0.06 3.02
C SER A 224 -18.65 -0.13 1.52
N ILE A 225 -18.10 -1.14 0.84
CA ILE A 225 -18.33 -1.35 -0.61
C ILE A 225 -19.81 -1.63 -0.90
N SER A 226 -20.46 -2.44 -0.06
CA SER A 226 -21.87 -2.82 -0.26
C SER A 226 -22.86 -1.74 0.19
N LYS A 227 -22.40 -0.69 0.90
CA LYS A 227 -23.22 0.41 1.44
C LYS A 227 -24.40 -0.07 2.30
N LEU A 228 -24.19 -1.15 3.06
CA LEU A 228 -25.23 -1.76 3.90
C LEU A 228 -25.30 -1.15 5.30
N GLU A 229 -24.27 -0.42 5.73
CA GLU A 229 -24.17 0.21 7.05
C GLU A 229 -23.65 1.64 6.93
N SER A 230 -23.94 2.46 7.95
CA SER A 230 -23.43 3.83 8.01
C SER A 230 -21.92 3.84 8.30
N PRO A 231 -21.17 4.83 7.78
CA PRO A 231 -19.74 4.94 8.04
C PRO A 231 -19.37 4.97 9.53
N GLU A 232 -20.24 5.55 10.36
CA GLU A 232 -20.07 5.66 11.82
C GLU A 232 -20.08 4.27 12.50
N VAL A 233 -20.99 3.38 12.07
CA VAL A 233 -21.07 2.00 12.58
C VAL A 233 -19.87 1.20 12.09
N ILE A 234 -19.52 1.33 10.80
CA ILE A 234 -18.38 0.62 10.21
C ILE A 234 -17.07 0.98 10.93
N ASP A 235 -16.85 2.27 11.21
CA ASP A 235 -15.69 2.74 11.95
C ASP A 235 -15.66 2.19 13.39
N ALA A 236 -16.77 2.34 14.13
CA ALA A 236 -16.85 2.00 15.54
C ALA A 236 -16.83 0.48 15.82
N GLU A 237 -17.48 -0.33 14.99
CA GLU A 237 -17.66 -1.77 15.21
C GLU A 237 -16.61 -2.64 14.53
N TYR A 238 -15.99 -2.17 13.45
CA TYR A 238 -15.05 -2.98 12.65
C TYR A 238 -13.63 -2.41 12.63
N PHE A 239 -13.40 -1.21 12.11
CA PHE A 239 -12.04 -0.70 11.91
C PHE A 239 -11.33 -0.28 13.20
N VAL A 240 -12.01 0.44 14.11
CA VAL A 240 -11.43 0.80 15.42
C VAL A 240 -11.09 -0.46 16.23
N PRO A 241 -11.98 -1.48 16.34
CA PRO A 241 -11.64 -2.74 16.98
C PRO A 241 -10.51 -3.50 16.27
N ALA A 242 -10.43 -3.48 14.94
CA ALA A 242 -9.36 -4.14 14.19
C ALA A 242 -7.97 -3.59 14.59
N THR A 243 -7.84 -2.26 14.64
CA THR A 243 -6.58 -1.61 15.04
C THR A 243 -6.25 -1.76 16.53
N LYS A 244 -7.25 -2.01 17.38
CA LYS A 244 -7.04 -2.34 18.81
C LYS A 244 -6.63 -3.80 19.00
N ALA A 245 -7.16 -4.71 18.18
CA ALA A 245 -6.87 -6.14 18.25
C ALA A 245 -5.40 -6.43 17.93
N ASP A 246 -4.93 -5.90 16.80
CA ASP A 246 -3.52 -5.94 16.43
C ASP A 246 -3.09 -4.56 15.96
N PRO A 247 -2.45 -3.78 16.84
CA PRO A 247 -1.92 -2.49 16.45
C PRO A 247 -1.04 -2.62 15.24
N CYS A 248 -0.12 -3.58 15.15
CA CYS A 248 0.90 -3.62 14.09
C CYS A 248 0.43 -4.26 12.77
N HIS A 249 -0.87 -4.56 12.63
CA HIS A 249 -1.39 -5.20 11.44
C HIS A 249 -1.48 -4.23 10.25
N PHE A 250 -0.47 -4.25 9.38
CA PHE A 250 -0.36 -3.35 8.22
C PHE A 250 -1.61 -3.35 7.31
N GLN A 251 -2.08 -4.53 6.87
CA GLN A 251 -3.19 -4.61 5.90
C GLN A 251 -4.51 -4.04 6.48
N ALA A 252 -4.84 -4.34 7.73
CA ALA A 252 -6.01 -3.82 8.41
C ALA A 252 -5.95 -2.28 8.55
N ARG A 253 -4.77 -1.72 8.90
CA ARG A 253 -4.58 -0.26 8.93
C ARG A 253 -4.71 0.36 7.55
N ARG A 254 -4.16 -0.28 6.52
CA ARG A 254 -4.26 0.19 5.14
C ARG A 254 -5.72 0.23 4.68
N GLN A 255 -6.47 -0.84 4.91
CA GLN A 255 -7.91 -0.89 4.60
C GLN A 255 -8.69 0.18 5.38
N PHE A 256 -8.32 0.44 6.62
CA PHE A 256 -8.93 1.52 7.40
C PHE A 256 -8.64 2.90 6.81
N ALA A 257 -7.39 3.16 6.40
CA ALA A 257 -7.04 4.40 5.72
C ALA A 257 -7.82 4.56 4.40
N GLU A 258 -7.92 3.50 3.59
CA GLU A 258 -8.68 3.48 2.33
C GLU A 258 -10.19 3.72 2.57
N PHE A 259 -10.76 3.16 3.64
CA PHE A 259 -12.14 3.43 4.05
C PHE A 259 -12.37 4.90 4.38
N LEU A 260 -11.53 5.48 5.27
CA LEU A 260 -11.63 6.88 5.66
C LEU A 260 -11.44 7.82 4.46
N ASP A 261 -10.55 7.45 3.54
CA ASP A 261 -10.32 8.19 2.31
C ASP A 261 -11.52 8.15 1.36
N SER A 262 -12.19 7.01 1.25
CA SER A 262 -13.45 6.88 0.50
C SER A 262 -14.57 7.73 1.12
N CYS A 263 -14.71 7.71 2.45
CA CYS A 263 -15.68 8.55 3.16
C CYS A 263 -15.40 10.04 2.94
N LEU A 264 -14.14 10.45 3.02
CA LEU A 264 -13.72 11.82 2.72
C LEU A 264 -14.04 12.21 1.26
N ALA A 265 -13.73 11.34 0.31
CA ALA A 265 -14.02 11.57 -1.10
C ALA A 265 -15.53 11.70 -1.36
N GLU A 266 -16.35 10.88 -0.70
CA GLU A 266 -17.82 10.95 -0.78
C GLU A 266 -18.35 12.26 -0.22
N GLU A 267 -17.88 12.72 0.94
CA GLU A 267 -18.29 14.01 1.52
C GLU A 267 -17.84 15.20 0.64
N LEU A 268 -16.62 15.18 0.11
CA LEU A 268 -16.16 16.21 -0.83
C LEU A 268 -16.97 16.20 -2.14
N SER A 269 -17.43 15.03 -2.59
CA SER A 269 -18.30 14.92 -3.75
C SER A 269 -19.69 15.48 -3.48
N ARG A 270 -20.22 15.29 -2.26
CA ARG A 270 -21.48 15.89 -1.80
C ARG A 270 -21.39 17.41 -1.79
N GLN A 271 -20.29 17.98 -1.30
CA GLN A 271 -20.08 19.45 -1.33
C GLN A 271 -20.04 20.04 -2.75
N ARG A 272 -19.70 19.23 -3.76
CA ARG A 272 -19.71 19.64 -5.18
C ARG A 272 -21.05 19.37 -5.88
N SER A 273 -22.02 18.78 -5.18
CA SER A 273 -23.31 18.42 -5.75
C SER A 273 -24.22 19.63 -5.95
N VAL A 274 -25.15 19.52 -6.90
CA VAL A 274 -26.19 20.54 -7.12
C VAL A 274 -27.05 20.73 -5.87
N GLN A 275 -27.32 19.65 -5.13
CA GLN A 275 -28.09 19.71 -3.89
C GLN A 275 -27.40 20.59 -2.84
N PHE A 276 -26.08 20.48 -2.71
CA PHE A 276 -25.31 21.34 -1.80
C PHE A 276 -25.33 22.80 -2.25
N SER A 277 -25.22 23.07 -3.56
CA SER A 277 -25.37 24.43 -4.09
C SER A 277 -26.75 25.02 -3.78
N LEU A 278 -27.82 24.25 -3.98
CA LEU A 278 -29.18 24.69 -3.65
C LEU A 278 -29.36 24.93 -2.15
N ALA A 279 -28.77 24.09 -1.31
CA ALA A 279 -28.78 24.29 0.14
C ALA A 279 -28.04 25.59 0.51
N LYS A 280 -26.89 25.87 -0.11
CA LYS A 280 -26.16 27.12 0.07
C LYS A 280 -26.97 28.34 -0.36
N ASP A 281 -27.62 28.28 -1.52
CA ASP A 281 -28.48 29.36 -2.02
C ASP A 281 -29.69 29.57 -1.09
N SER A 282 -30.27 28.49 -0.57
CA SER A 282 -31.36 28.56 0.41
C SER A 282 -30.92 29.24 1.70
N ARG A 283 -29.71 28.92 2.20
CA ARG A 283 -29.13 29.56 3.39
C ARG A 283 -28.91 31.05 3.18
N GLN A 284 -28.34 31.42 2.04
CA GLN A 284 -28.15 32.82 1.68
C GLN A 284 -29.49 33.58 1.61
N LYS A 285 -30.52 32.97 1.01
CA LYS A 285 -31.87 33.56 0.99
C LYS A 285 -32.46 33.73 2.39
N THR A 286 -32.28 32.76 3.28
CA THR A 286 -32.70 32.88 4.69
C THR A 286 -32.01 34.05 5.38
N GLU A 287 -30.71 34.25 5.15
CA GLU A 287 -29.95 35.39 5.69
C GLU A 287 -30.43 36.74 5.13
N GLU A 288 -30.66 36.81 3.82
CA GLU A 288 -31.18 38.01 3.16
C GLU A 288 -32.59 38.36 3.66
N GLN A 289 -33.47 37.37 3.77
CA GLN A 289 -34.83 37.54 4.31
C GLN A 289 -34.81 37.99 5.77
N LEU A 290 -33.91 37.41 6.59
CA LEU A 290 -33.76 37.82 7.98
C LEU A 290 -33.31 39.29 8.08
N ALA A 291 -32.33 39.70 7.27
CA ALA A 291 -31.88 41.10 7.21
C ALA A 291 -32.99 42.06 6.76
N GLN A 292 -33.79 41.66 5.75
CA GLN A 292 -34.94 42.43 5.30
C GLN A 292 -35.99 42.58 6.41
N VAL A 293 -36.37 41.50 7.09
CA VAL A 293 -37.35 41.52 8.19
C VAL A 293 -36.86 42.42 9.33
N VAL A 294 -35.58 42.35 9.70
CA VAL A 294 -34.99 43.23 10.72
C VAL A 294 -35.06 44.69 10.29
N SER A 295 -34.70 45.01 9.05
CA SER A 295 -34.75 46.39 8.53
C SER A 295 -36.18 46.95 8.49
N GLN A 296 -37.16 46.12 8.09
CA GLN A 296 -38.58 46.48 8.09
C GLN A 296 -39.10 46.72 9.50
N MET A 297 -38.75 45.83 10.44
CA MET A 297 -39.10 46.02 11.86
C MET A 297 -38.54 47.32 12.42
N GLU A 298 -37.29 47.67 12.12
CA GLU A 298 -36.67 48.93 12.54
C GLU A 298 -37.38 50.15 11.93
N ALA A 299 -37.70 50.09 10.64
CA ALA A 299 -38.38 51.17 9.93
C ALA A 299 -39.80 51.44 10.49
N ILE A 300 -40.55 50.38 10.77
CA ILE A 300 -41.89 50.47 11.36
C ILE A 300 -41.81 50.95 12.82
N SER A 301 -40.85 50.43 13.60
CA SER A 301 -40.68 50.85 15.01
C SER A 301 -40.38 52.34 15.17
N ARG A 302 -39.75 52.98 14.17
CA ARG A 302 -39.49 54.43 14.17
C ARG A 302 -40.71 55.29 13.80
N LYS A 303 -41.75 54.71 13.19
CA LYS A 303 -42.93 55.42 12.65
C LYS A 303 -44.27 54.98 13.28
N ALA A 304 -44.25 54.01 14.19
CA ALA A 304 -45.46 53.32 14.64
C ALA A 304 -46.32 54.19 15.57
N GLU A 305 -47.51 54.56 15.11
CA GLU A 305 -48.53 55.29 15.89
C GLU A 305 -49.87 54.52 15.99
N GLY A 306 -50.07 53.45 15.20
CA GLY A 306 -51.36 52.76 15.07
C GLY A 306 -51.45 51.31 15.57
N GLN A 307 -52.68 50.82 15.78
CA GLN A 307 -52.98 49.43 16.18
C GLN A 307 -52.65 48.41 15.07
N GLN A 308 -52.68 48.83 13.79
CA GLN A 308 -52.28 48.01 12.64
C GLN A 308 -50.76 47.78 12.60
N ASP A 309 -49.96 48.81 12.91
CA ASP A 309 -48.49 48.70 12.98
C ASP A 309 -48.05 47.70 14.06
N ARG A 310 -48.76 47.66 15.19
CA ARG A 310 -48.51 46.66 16.26
C ARG A 310 -48.77 45.22 15.79
N LYS A 311 -49.84 44.99 15.01
CA LYS A 311 -50.13 43.65 14.44
C LYS A 311 -49.10 43.24 13.40
N LEU A 312 -48.68 44.17 12.54
CA LEU A 312 -47.64 43.96 11.54
C LEU A 312 -46.28 43.66 12.21
N LEU A 313 -45.90 44.41 13.24
CA LEU A 313 -44.70 44.17 14.05
C LEU A 313 -44.73 42.78 14.71
N HIS A 314 -45.88 42.35 15.25
CA HIS A 314 -46.01 41.01 15.82
C HIS A 314 -45.83 39.91 14.75
N SER A 315 -46.39 40.10 13.55
CA SER A 315 -46.21 39.17 12.43
C SER A 315 -44.75 39.08 11.96
N LEU A 316 -44.08 40.22 11.80
CA LEU A 316 -42.66 40.29 11.47
C LEU A 316 -41.78 39.68 12.57
N GLN A 317 -42.12 39.88 13.84
CA GLN A 317 -41.44 39.22 14.97
C GLN A 317 -41.56 37.70 14.90
N GLN A 318 -42.73 37.18 14.54
CA GLN A 318 -42.94 35.74 14.37
C GLN A 318 -42.14 35.20 13.18
N GLN A 319 -42.13 35.91 12.04
CA GLN A 319 -41.32 35.56 10.88
C GLN A 319 -39.82 35.56 11.21
N ARG A 320 -39.34 36.58 11.93
CA ARG A 320 -37.95 36.68 12.40
C ARG A 320 -37.56 35.46 13.23
N ARG A 321 -38.41 35.06 14.19
CA ARG A 321 -38.15 33.87 15.02
C ARG A 321 -38.03 32.60 14.19
N THR A 322 -38.91 32.41 13.21
CA THR A 322 -38.85 31.24 12.31
C THR A 322 -37.56 31.24 11.49
N LEU A 323 -37.18 32.37 10.90
CA LEU A 323 -35.94 32.51 10.13
C LEU A 323 -34.68 32.35 11.00
N GLU A 324 -34.71 32.84 12.24
CA GLU A 324 -33.63 32.65 13.22
C GLU A 324 -33.43 31.16 13.55
N LEU A 325 -34.52 30.41 13.76
CA LEU A 325 -34.46 28.96 14.00
C LEU A 325 -33.89 28.21 12.78
N GLN A 326 -34.36 28.55 11.58
CA GLN A 326 -33.86 27.95 10.35
C GLN A 326 -32.36 28.23 10.14
N ARG A 327 -31.93 29.48 10.37
CA ARG A 327 -30.50 29.85 10.32
C ARG A 327 -29.67 29.04 11.31
N GLN A 328 -30.16 28.82 12.53
CA GLN A 328 -29.46 28.01 13.53
C GLN A 328 -29.33 26.54 13.10
N GLU A 329 -30.38 25.95 12.54
CA GLU A 329 -30.37 24.57 12.04
C GLU A 329 -29.43 24.41 10.83
N ASP A 330 -29.44 25.38 9.91
CA ASP A 330 -28.54 25.45 8.77
C ASP A 330 -27.07 25.55 9.22
N GLN A 331 -26.78 26.43 10.18
CA GLN A 331 -25.45 26.61 10.73
C GLN A 331 -24.96 25.35 11.46
N LYS A 332 -25.83 24.69 12.22
CA LYS A 332 -25.52 23.42 12.90
C LYS A 332 -25.20 22.32 11.89
N THR A 333 -25.95 22.25 10.79
CA THR A 333 -25.73 21.27 9.72
C THR A 333 -24.36 21.48 9.06
N LEU A 334 -24.01 22.74 8.74
CA LEU A 334 -22.70 23.10 8.20
C LEU A 334 -21.56 22.72 9.14
N GLN A 335 -21.66 23.07 10.42
CA GLN A 335 -20.64 22.74 11.41
C GLN A 335 -20.46 21.22 11.55
N ASN A 336 -21.54 20.45 11.49
CA ASN A 336 -21.46 18.99 11.52
C ASN A 336 -20.82 18.39 10.26
N GLU A 337 -21.03 18.99 9.09
CA GLU A 337 -20.37 18.59 7.83
C GLU A 337 -18.86 18.89 7.88
N GLU A 338 -18.49 20.10 8.29
CA GLU A 338 -17.08 20.51 8.45
C GLU A 338 -16.35 19.63 9.49
N ALA A 339 -16.97 19.37 10.64
CA ALA A 339 -16.40 18.51 11.67
C ALA A 339 -16.20 17.06 11.18
N ARG A 340 -17.13 16.53 10.36
CA ARG A 340 -17.00 15.19 9.76
C ARG A 340 -15.84 15.13 8.77
N LEU A 341 -15.70 16.14 7.91
CA LEU A 341 -14.58 16.24 6.97
C LEU A 341 -13.24 16.31 7.69
N GLU A 342 -13.14 17.17 8.71
CA GLU A 342 -11.94 17.28 9.54
C GLU A 342 -11.61 15.93 10.21
N ALA A 343 -12.62 15.26 10.78
CA ALA A 343 -12.43 13.97 11.44
C ALA A 343 -11.94 12.89 10.46
N PHE A 344 -12.56 12.75 9.29
CA PHE A 344 -12.13 11.77 8.28
C PHE A 344 -10.72 12.06 7.77
N ALA A 345 -10.41 13.31 7.41
CA ALA A 345 -9.09 13.68 6.93
C ALA A 345 -8.00 13.47 7.99
N THR A 346 -8.25 13.92 9.22
CA THR A 346 -7.33 13.77 10.36
C THR A 346 -7.06 12.30 10.68
N ASN A 347 -8.11 11.47 10.78
CA ASN A 347 -7.96 10.05 11.03
C ASN A 347 -7.29 9.32 9.87
N CYS A 348 -7.60 9.67 8.61
CA CYS A 348 -6.99 9.07 7.44
C CYS A 348 -5.48 9.32 7.43
N VAL A 349 -5.05 10.58 7.61
CA VAL A 349 -3.63 10.93 7.68
C VAL A 349 -2.92 10.19 8.82
N LYS A 350 -3.58 10.04 9.98
CA LYS A 350 -3.05 9.27 11.11
C LYS A 350 -2.82 7.80 10.75
N GLN A 351 -3.75 7.16 10.05
CA GLN A 351 -3.58 5.76 9.63
C GLN A 351 -2.52 5.63 8.53
N LEU A 352 -2.47 6.55 7.56
CA LEU A 352 -1.44 6.56 6.53
C LEU A 352 -0.03 6.74 7.11
N ALA A 353 0.15 7.67 8.06
CA ALA A 353 1.43 7.88 8.75
C ALA A 353 1.91 6.61 9.48
N ARG A 354 0.97 5.91 10.11
CA ARG A 354 1.20 4.63 10.78
C ARG A 354 1.58 3.52 9.79
N CYS A 355 0.88 3.41 8.66
CA CYS A 355 1.24 2.48 7.58
C CYS A 355 2.64 2.75 7.03
N LEU A 356 3.03 4.02 6.88
CA LEU A 356 4.37 4.41 6.46
C LEU A 356 5.43 4.06 7.51
N SER A 357 5.11 4.15 8.79
CA SER A 357 6.04 3.81 9.88
C SER A 357 6.33 2.30 9.94
N ASP A 358 5.35 1.44 9.63
CA ASP A 358 5.51 -0.03 9.72
C ASP A 358 6.37 -0.64 8.57
N GLY A 359 6.53 0.08 7.45
CA GLY A 359 7.54 -0.28 6.42
C GLY A 359 7.19 -1.43 5.46
N GLN A 360 5.94 -1.90 5.39
CA GLN A 360 5.56 -3.09 4.59
C GLN A 360 4.96 -2.76 3.22
N GLY A 361 5.39 -3.47 2.17
CA GLY A 361 4.81 -3.39 0.82
C GLY A 361 5.19 -2.15 0.00
N ASN A 362 4.44 -1.88 -1.09
CA ASN A 362 4.66 -0.70 -1.92
C ASN A 362 4.04 0.55 -1.25
N LEU A 363 4.87 1.25 -0.48
CA LEU A 363 4.48 2.42 0.31
C LEU A 363 4.44 3.73 -0.48
N THR A 364 4.90 3.77 -1.74
CA THR A 364 4.97 5.02 -2.52
C THR A 364 3.58 5.61 -2.77
N GLN A 365 2.57 4.77 -2.99
CA GLN A 365 1.17 5.22 -3.12
C GLN A 365 0.63 5.79 -1.80
N VAL A 366 0.93 5.12 -0.69
CA VAL A 366 0.57 5.58 0.67
C VAL A 366 1.21 6.93 0.97
N ALA A 367 2.50 7.08 0.63
CA ALA A 367 3.25 8.32 0.78
C ALA A 367 2.68 9.45 -0.08
N CYS A 368 2.33 9.16 -1.33
CA CYS A 368 1.67 10.10 -2.22
C CYS A 368 0.38 10.63 -1.59
N ARG A 369 -0.53 9.73 -1.17
CA ARG A 369 -1.82 10.12 -0.59
C ARG A 369 -1.66 10.86 0.74
N PHE A 370 -0.73 10.43 1.59
CA PHE A 370 -0.38 11.11 2.84
C PHE A 370 0.03 12.57 2.59
N LEU A 371 0.93 12.80 1.63
CA LEU A 371 1.36 14.16 1.27
C LEU A 371 0.23 14.96 0.62
N SER A 372 -0.56 14.36 -0.28
CA SER A 372 -1.72 15.03 -0.88
C SER A 372 -2.71 15.52 0.16
N LEU A 373 -3.12 14.68 1.11
CA LEU A 373 -4.05 15.09 2.16
C LEU A 373 -3.47 16.19 3.05
N TRP A 374 -2.18 16.10 3.40
CA TRP A 374 -1.54 17.18 4.15
C TRP A 374 -1.52 18.52 3.40
N PHE A 375 -1.40 18.49 2.07
CA PHE A 375 -1.37 19.68 1.23
C PHE A 375 -2.74 20.24 0.87
N ASP A 376 -3.73 19.36 0.67
CA ASP A 376 -5.06 19.75 0.25
C ASP A 376 -5.91 20.21 1.44
N CYS A 377 -5.61 19.71 2.65
CA CYS A 377 -6.37 19.99 3.87
C CYS A 377 -5.58 20.87 4.86
N GLN A 378 -4.90 21.90 4.35
CA GLN A 378 -4.09 22.81 5.19
C GLN A 378 -4.93 23.65 6.16
N GLU A 379 -6.23 23.84 5.90
CA GLU A 379 -7.13 24.55 6.81
C GLU A 379 -7.28 23.86 8.18
N TYR A 380 -7.05 22.54 8.27
CA TYR A 380 -7.18 21.80 9.52
C TYR A 380 -5.81 21.65 10.20
N PRO A 381 -5.52 22.43 11.26
CA PRO A 381 -4.20 22.41 11.90
C PRO A 381 -3.88 21.06 12.55
N GLY A 382 -4.91 20.26 12.91
CA GLY A 382 -4.76 18.91 13.46
C GLY A 382 -3.97 17.98 12.53
N ILE A 383 -4.17 18.09 11.22
CA ILE A 383 -3.46 17.28 10.21
C ILE A 383 -1.96 17.58 10.26
N THR A 384 -1.59 18.85 10.26
CA THR A 384 -0.17 19.25 10.29
C THR A 384 0.51 18.83 11.60
N ARG A 385 -0.21 18.81 12.73
CA ARG A 385 0.30 18.29 14.01
C ARG A 385 0.63 16.80 13.92
N ILE A 386 -0.28 15.99 13.36
CA ILE A 386 -0.07 14.55 13.18
C ILE A 386 1.13 14.28 12.27
N VAL A 387 1.26 15.02 11.17
CA VAL A 387 2.42 14.89 10.28
C VAL A 387 3.70 15.16 11.06
N ARG A 388 3.75 16.27 11.80
CA ARG A 388 4.92 16.63 12.62
C ARG A 388 5.29 15.56 13.64
N GLU A 389 4.32 15.06 14.38
CA GLU A 389 4.49 13.99 15.38
C GLU A 389 4.99 12.68 14.75
N SER A 390 4.64 12.41 13.49
CA SER A 390 5.04 11.19 12.79
C SER A 390 6.45 11.24 12.19
N ILE A 391 7.01 12.43 11.90
CA ILE A 391 8.33 12.58 11.24
C ILE A 391 9.43 11.68 11.83
N PRO A 392 9.57 11.54 13.17
CA PRO A 392 10.62 10.72 13.76
C PRO A 392 10.48 9.21 13.49
N THR A 393 9.25 8.71 13.27
CA THR A 393 8.97 7.27 13.11
C THR A 393 8.69 6.88 11.66
N LEU A 394 8.51 7.85 10.75
CA LEU A 394 8.20 7.58 9.36
C LEU A 394 9.33 6.83 8.65
N ASN A 395 8.98 5.79 7.88
CA ASN A 395 9.87 5.31 6.84
C ASN A 395 9.98 6.37 5.75
N GLN A 396 11.18 6.90 5.57
CA GLN A 396 11.44 8.02 4.68
C GLN A 396 11.70 7.62 3.22
N ALA A 397 12.05 6.35 2.96
CA ALA A 397 12.35 5.89 1.61
C ALA A 397 11.19 6.11 0.60
N PRO A 398 9.92 5.87 0.97
CA PRO A 398 8.77 6.14 0.09
C PRO A 398 8.52 7.62 -0.22
N LEU A 399 9.10 8.54 0.56
CA LEU A 399 8.95 9.99 0.38
C LEU A 399 9.99 10.59 -0.59
N LEU A 400 11.08 9.87 -0.85
CA LEU A 400 12.17 10.35 -1.71
C LEU A 400 11.73 10.76 -3.13
N PRO A 401 10.82 10.04 -3.82
CA PRO A 401 10.34 10.46 -5.13
C PRO A 401 9.61 11.82 -5.14
N PHE A 402 9.18 12.32 -3.97
CA PHE A 402 8.42 13.55 -3.83
C PHE A 402 9.27 14.76 -3.38
N LEU A 403 10.59 14.61 -3.29
CA LEU A 403 11.49 15.65 -2.76
C LEU A 403 11.36 17.00 -3.49
N TYR A 404 11.24 16.99 -4.82
CA TYR A 404 11.06 18.20 -5.60
C TYR A 404 9.71 18.88 -5.32
N GLN A 405 8.65 18.08 -5.18
CA GLN A 405 7.31 18.56 -4.83
C GLN A 405 7.31 19.17 -3.43
N LEU A 406 7.97 18.53 -2.45
CA LEU A 406 8.15 19.04 -1.09
C LEU A 406 8.90 20.38 -1.11
N ALA A 407 10.07 20.42 -1.74
CA ALA A 407 10.91 21.60 -1.79
C ALA A 407 10.20 22.77 -2.50
N SER A 408 9.41 22.49 -3.54
CA SER A 408 8.67 23.53 -4.28
C SER A 408 7.63 24.29 -3.46
N ARG A 409 7.19 23.73 -2.32
CA ARG A 409 6.20 24.31 -1.39
C ARG A 409 6.83 25.12 -0.24
N LEU A 410 8.16 25.21 -0.18
CA LEU A 410 8.84 26.10 0.76
C LEU A 410 8.46 27.55 0.50
N ASP A 411 8.20 28.29 1.59
CA ASP A 411 7.88 29.72 1.57
C ASP A 411 8.38 30.40 2.86
N LEU A 412 8.37 31.73 2.86
CA LEU A 412 8.69 32.55 4.03
C LEU A 412 7.49 32.76 4.96
N LYS A 413 6.31 32.27 4.60
CA LYS A 413 5.12 32.35 5.47
C LYS A 413 5.43 31.68 6.80
N GLU A 414 5.13 32.37 7.89
CA GLU A 414 5.21 31.77 9.21
C GLU A 414 3.97 30.91 9.47
N GLY A 415 4.17 29.78 10.13
CA GLY A 415 3.06 28.88 10.47
C GLY A 415 3.52 27.45 10.70
N LEU A 416 2.65 26.65 11.31
CA LEU A 416 2.92 25.26 11.65
C LEU A 416 3.28 24.44 10.40
N PHE A 417 2.64 24.71 9.25
CA PHE A 417 2.93 24.01 8.00
C PHE A 417 4.40 24.14 7.56
N GLN A 418 4.93 25.38 7.51
CA GLN A 418 6.31 25.62 7.09
C GLN A 418 7.32 25.08 8.11
N GLN A 419 7.01 25.16 9.42
CA GLN A 419 7.84 24.56 10.46
C GLN A 419 7.95 23.03 10.30
N THR A 420 6.81 22.36 10.04
CA THR A 420 6.76 20.92 9.82
C THR A 420 7.43 20.52 8.50
N LEU A 421 7.28 21.31 7.43
CA LEU A 421 7.96 21.07 6.15
C LEU A 421 9.48 21.20 6.27
N ASP A 422 9.97 22.21 6.98
CA ASP A 422 11.38 22.37 7.30
C ASP A 422 11.91 21.14 8.07
N GLU A 423 11.18 20.66 9.09
CA GLU A 423 11.54 19.47 9.86
C GLU A 423 11.59 18.20 9.00
N LEU A 424 10.60 18.02 8.10
CA LEU A 424 10.56 16.87 7.20
C LEU A 424 11.74 16.88 6.22
N LEU A 425 12.02 18.02 5.59
CA LEU A 425 13.13 18.15 4.64
C LEU A 425 14.49 17.97 5.33
N VAL A 426 14.64 18.48 6.56
CA VAL A 426 15.85 18.25 7.36
C VAL A 426 16.02 16.77 7.68
N SER A 427 14.95 16.10 8.08
CA SER A 427 14.95 14.67 8.39
C SER A 427 15.30 13.82 7.15
N LEU A 428 14.72 14.14 5.99
CA LEU A 428 15.02 13.48 4.71
C LEU A 428 16.48 13.65 4.29
N ALA A 429 17.04 14.85 4.47
CA ALA A 429 18.45 15.13 4.19
C ALA A 429 19.43 14.41 5.12
N GLN A 430 19.03 14.10 6.36
CA GLN A 430 19.81 13.24 7.26
C GLN A 430 19.86 11.79 6.79
N ARG A 431 18.81 11.31 6.11
CA ARG A 431 18.74 9.93 5.61
C ARG A 431 19.52 9.73 4.32
N GLY A 432 19.51 10.73 3.44
CA GLY A 432 20.20 10.64 2.15
C GLY A 432 20.51 12.00 1.53
N PRO A 433 21.70 12.18 0.95
CA PRO A 433 22.10 13.45 0.35
C PRO A 433 21.29 13.81 -0.90
N GLN A 434 20.51 12.88 -1.48
CA GLN A 434 19.62 13.21 -2.60
C GLN A 434 18.62 14.33 -2.27
N ALA A 435 18.24 14.48 -1.00
CA ALA A 435 17.34 15.56 -0.56
C ALA A 435 17.99 16.95 -0.59
N LEU A 436 19.31 17.04 -0.71
CA LEU A 436 20.04 18.32 -0.80
C LEU A 436 19.87 18.97 -2.18
N TRP A 437 19.75 18.18 -3.25
CA TRP A 437 19.74 18.69 -4.62
C TRP A 437 18.58 19.65 -4.91
N PRO A 438 17.30 19.33 -4.57
CA PRO A 438 16.20 20.28 -4.79
C PRO A 438 16.37 21.58 -4.00
N LEU A 439 16.94 21.53 -2.79
CA LEU A 439 17.19 22.71 -1.95
C LEU A 439 18.28 23.61 -2.54
N ILE A 440 19.37 23.02 -3.03
CA ILE A 440 20.46 23.75 -3.68
C ILE A 440 19.99 24.34 -5.01
N LEU A 441 19.18 23.60 -5.77
CA LEU A 441 18.56 24.09 -6.99
C LEU A 441 17.69 25.32 -6.73
N LEU A 442 16.79 25.26 -5.73
CA LEU A 442 15.97 26.40 -5.34
C LEU A 442 16.80 27.60 -4.91
N ARG A 443 17.86 27.39 -4.11
CA ARG A 443 18.76 28.46 -3.66
C ARG A 443 19.40 29.19 -4.84
N ASN A 444 19.79 28.46 -5.88
CA ASN A 444 20.47 29.01 -7.05
C ASN A 444 19.50 29.49 -8.15
N GLY A 445 18.19 29.50 -7.90
CA GLY A 445 17.18 29.89 -8.89
C GLY A 445 17.22 31.35 -9.34
N ASP A 446 18.10 32.17 -8.75
CA ASP A 446 18.41 33.55 -9.16
C ASP A 446 19.55 33.65 -10.18
N ARG A 447 20.34 32.58 -10.37
CA ARG A 447 21.48 32.53 -11.30
C ARG A 447 21.04 32.28 -12.75
N VAL A 448 20.25 33.21 -13.29
CA VAL A 448 19.81 33.18 -14.70
C VAL A 448 20.59 34.24 -15.47
N GLN A 449 21.16 33.85 -16.63
CA GLN A 449 21.85 34.78 -17.54
C GLN A 449 20.92 35.95 -17.90
N LYS A 450 21.47 37.18 -17.88
CA LYS A 450 20.72 38.43 -18.08
C LYS A 450 19.91 38.45 -19.38
N ASP A 451 20.39 37.77 -20.41
CA ASP A 451 19.75 37.70 -21.74
C ASP A 451 18.47 36.83 -21.76
N MET A 452 18.29 35.97 -20.76
CA MET A 452 17.11 35.09 -20.60
C MET A 452 16.07 35.64 -19.62
N GLN A 453 16.37 36.75 -18.93
CA GLN A 453 15.50 37.36 -17.91
C GLN A 453 14.24 38.04 -18.50
N GLY A 454 14.16 38.22 -19.82
CA GLY A 454 13.06 38.89 -20.53
C GLY A 454 11.95 37.99 -21.06
N ARG A 455 12.07 36.65 -21.01
CA ARG A 455 10.98 35.75 -21.42
C ARG A 455 10.02 35.58 -20.24
N ALA A 456 8.72 35.74 -20.47
CA ALA A 456 7.62 35.69 -19.48
C ALA A 456 7.52 34.39 -18.62
N LEU A 457 8.48 33.48 -18.72
CA LEU A 457 8.57 32.18 -18.06
C LEU A 457 9.32 32.21 -16.72
N HIS A 458 10.02 33.29 -16.35
CA HIS A 458 10.84 33.32 -15.13
C HIS A 458 10.40 34.43 -14.17
N ARG A 459 9.49 34.11 -13.24
CA ARG A 459 9.30 34.91 -12.02
C ARG A 459 10.25 34.40 -10.95
N HIS A 460 11.28 35.18 -10.63
CA HIS A 460 12.05 34.97 -9.41
C HIS A 460 11.10 34.97 -8.21
N ALA A 461 11.11 33.90 -7.42
CA ALA A 461 10.31 33.77 -6.21
C ALA A 461 11.22 33.99 -5.00
N PRO A 462 11.56 35.25 -4.64
CA PRO A 462 12.58 35.56 -3.63
C PRO A 462 12.32 34.87 -2.29
N ASN A 463 11.04 34.70 -1.94
CA ASN A 463 10.63 34.00 -0.72
C ASN A 463 11.08 32.54 -0.72
N LYS A 464 10.95 31.83 -1.84
CA LYS A 464 11.38 30.42 -1.95
C LYS A 464 12.89 30.29 -1.85
N LEU A 465 13.63 31.23 -2.45
CA LEU A 465 15.10 31.27 -2.33
C LEU A 465 15.52 31.45 -0.87
N ALA A 466 14.91 32.41 -0.16
CA ALA A 466 15.22 32.66 1.24
C ALA A 466 14.80 31.49 2.15
N ALA A 467 13.67 30.84 1.88
CA ALA A 467 13.23 29.65 2.59
C ALA A 467 14.17 28.46 2.38
N ALA A 468 14.66 28.23 1.14
CA ALA A 468 15.66 27.22 0.87
C ALA A 468 16.99 27.51 1.61
N LYS A 469 17.42 28.78 1.65
CA LYS A 469 18.58 29.21 2.45
C LYS A 469 18.37 28.91 3.94
N ARG A 470 17.19 29.19 4.51
CA ARG A 470 16.83 28.88 5.90
C ARG A 470 17.02 27.40 6.23
N VAL A 471 16.51 26.50 5.38
CA VAL A 471 16.63 25.04 5.57
C VAL A 471 18.09 24.60 5.46
N LEU A 472 18.83 25.09 4.47
CA LEU A 472 20.25 24.76 4.28
C LEU A 472 21.12 25.24 5.47
N GLU A 473 20.84 26.42 6.04
CA GLU A 473 21.55 26.87 7.24
C GLU A 473 21.24 26.00 8.46
N ARG A 474 20.02 25.48 8.58
CA ARG A 474 19.67 24.51 9.63
C ARG A 474 20.42 23.18 9.44
N LEU A 475 20.58 22.73 8.20
CA LEU A 475 21.38 21.55 7.86
C LEU A 475 22.88 21.75 8.14
N ARG A 476 23.42 22.93 7.84
CA ARG A 476 24.83 23.27 8.11
C ARG A 476 25.20 23.22 9.60
N LYS A 477 24.24 23.46 10.50
CA LYS A 477 24.42 23.33 11.95
C LYS A 477 24.55 21.88 12.42
N LEU A 478 24.18 20.90 11.59
CA LEU A 478 24.30 19.48 11.92
C LEU A 478 25.69 18.96 11.54
N PRO A 479 26.51 18.50 12.50
CA PRO A 479 27.90 18.14 12.23
C PRO A 479 28.04 16.97 11.24
N ALA A 480 27.12 16.00 11.30
CA ALA A 480 27.13 14.82 10.42
C ALA A 480 26.89 15.16 8.93
N LEU A 481 26.14 16.23 8.64
CA LEU A 481 25.81 16.64 7.27
C LEU A 481 26.62 17.82 6.77
N LYS A 482 27.33 18.53 7.64
CA LYS A 482 28.06 19.74 7.27
C LYS A 482 29.06 19.48 6.15
N SER A 483 29.91 18.45 6.29
CA SER A 483 30.91 18.09 5.29
C SER A 483 30.26 17.66 3.97
N VAL A 484 29.21 16.83 4.04
CA VAL A 484 28.43 16.39 2.88
C VAL A 484 27.82 17.59 2.15
N LEU A 485 27.19 18.52 2.87
CA LEU A 485 26.60 19.72 2.31
C LEU A 485 27.64 20.61 1.62
N GLU A 486 28.78 20.86 2.27
CA GLU A 486 29.87 21.68 1.70
C GLU A 486 30.44 21.03 0.42
N THR A 487 30.60 19.70 0.41
CA THR A 487 31.04 18.98 -0.79
C THR A 487 29.98 19.03 -1.90
N VAL A 488 28.68 18.83 -1.60
CA VAL A 488 27.60 18.94 -2.59
C VAL A 488 27.50 20.37 -3.15
N GLU A 489 27.70 21.40 -2.32
CA GLU A 489 27.74 22.79 -2.77
C GLU A 489 28.91 23.06 -3.72
N THR A 490 30.09 22.52 -3.40
CA THR A 490 31.29 22.63 -4.23
C THR A 490 31.09 21.88 -5.56
N LEU A 491 30.53 20.68 -5.50
CA LEU A 491 30.17 19.87 -6.67
C LEU A 491 29.16 20.60 -7.57
N ASN A 492 28.14 21.22 -6.98
CA ASN A 492 27.18 22.02 -7.73
C ASN A 492 27.83 23.25 -8.39
N LYS A 493 28.77 23.95 -7.73
CA LYS A 493 29.51 25.06 -8.35
C LYS A 493 30.32 24.59 -9.56
N PHE A 494 30.94 23.41 -9.47
CA PHE A 494 31.66 22.81 -10.59
C PHE A 494 30.73 22.43 -11.74
N TYR A 495 29.57 21.81 -11.47
CA TYR A 495 28.59 21.54 -12.52
C TYR A 495 28.09 22.81 -13.21
N LEU A 496 27.85 23.89 -12.46
CA LEU A 496 27.54 25.19 -13.04
C LEU A 496 28.71 25.73 -13.88
N ALA A 497 29.94 25.61 -13.40
CA ALA A 497 31.13 26.03 -14.15
C ALA A 497 31.34 25.24 -15.45
N ILE A 498 30.97 23.94 -15.47
CA ILE A 498 30.93 23.13 -16.69
C ILE A 498 29.87 23.68 -17.65
N ALA A 499 28.66 23.92 -17.16
CA ALA A 499 27.53 24.38 -17.99
C ALA A 499 27.73 25.81 -18.54
N GLU A 500 28.40 26.67 -17.78
CA GLU A 500 28.71 28.06 -18.14
C GLU A 500 30.06 28.19 -18.87
N PHE A 501 30.79 27.10 -19.11
CA PHE A 501 32.10 27.14 -19.75
C PHE A 501 31.97 27.71 -21.18
N PRO A 502 32.74 28.76 -21.54
CA PRO A 502 32.57 29.44 -22.82
C PRO A 502 32.92 28.51 -23.99
N ILE A 503 32.01 28.40 -24.95
CA ILE A 503 32.18 27.60 -26.17
C ILE A 503 32.53 28.54 -27.33
N ASP A 504 33.79 28.45 -27.79
CA ASP A 504 34.26 29.13 -29.00
C ASP A 504 34.27 28.18 -30.21
N LYS A 505 34.36 28.74 -31.43
CA LYS A 505 34.53 27.97 -32.67
C LYS A 505 35.70 26.97 -32.63
N LYS A 506 36.71 27.22 -31.81
CA LYS A 506 37.92 26.38 -31.64
C LYS A 506 37.70 25.19 -30.71
N ASN A 507 36.78 25.29 -29.75
CA ASN A 507 36.59 24.30 -28.69
C ASN A 507 35.28 23.51 -28.82
N ARG A 508 34.46 23.83 -29.84
CA ARG A 508 33.15 23.24 -30.06
C ARG A 508 33.19 21.72 -30.24
N ASP A 509 34.18 21.24 -31.01
CA ASP A 509 34.37 19.82 -31.33
C ASP A 509 35.62 19.23 -30.66
N ALA A 510 36.33 20.05 -29.88
CA ALA A 510 37.57 19.66 -29.23
C ALA A 510 37.31 19.07 -27.85
N GLU A 511 38.16 18.12 -27.48
CA GLU A 511 38.19 17.52 -26.17
C GLU A 511 38.77 18.51 -25.14
N VAL A 512 37.94 18.98 -24.20
CA VAL A 512 38.38 19.91 -23.14
C VAL A 512 38.70 19.13 -21.87
N ALA A 513 39.94 19.27 -21.39
CA ALA A 513 40.37 18.70 -20.12
C ALA A 513 39.63 19.35 -18.94
N LEU A 514 39.07 18.53 -18.05
CA LEU A 514 38.32 18.98 -16.87
C LEU A 514 39.15 19.86 -15.93
N SER A 515 40.47 19.67 -15.90
CA SER A 515 41.41 20.50 -15.13
C SER A 515 41.45 21.98 -15.53
N ARG A 516 40.95 22.32 -16.73
CA ARG A 516 40.81 23.71 -17.19
C ARG A 516 39.55 24.40 -16.65
N ILE A 517 38.61 23.64 -16.11
CA ILE A 517 37.33 24.16 -15.63
C ILE A 517 37.52 24.72 -14.20
N PRO A 518 36.96 25.90 -13.89
CA PRO A 518 36.96 26.43 -12.53
C PRO A 518 36.39 25.42 -11.52
N GLU A 519 36.83 25.48 -10.27
CA GLU A 519 36.39 24.59 -9.17
C GLU A 519 36.81 23.11 -9.29
N PHE A 520 37.46 22.66 -10.38
CA PHE A 520 37.89 21.25 -10.53
C PHE A 520 38.79 20.76 -9.38
N LYS A 521 39.81 21.55 -9.02
CA LYS A 521 40.72 21.23 -7.88
C LYS A 521 39.99 21.19 -6.54
N ALA A 522 38.97 22.04 -6.37
CA ALA A 522 38.20 22.10 -5.13
C ALA A 522 37.30 20.87 -5.00
N VAL A 523 36.63 20.48 -6.09
CA VAL A 523 35.74 19.30 -6.11
C VAL A 523 36.50 18.00 -5.97
N THR A 524 37.63 17.83 -6.66
CA THR A 524 38.46 16.62 -6.53
C THR A 524 38.93 16.43 -5.08
N LYS A 525 39.39 17.51 -4.42
CA LYS A 525 39.74 17.48 -3.00
C LYS A 525 38.54 17.16 -2.09
N ALA A 526 37.37 17.75 -2.37
CA ALA A 526 36.18 17.55 -1.56
C ALA A 526 35.64 16.11 -1.68
N LEU A 527 35.63 15.53 -2.88
CA LEU A 527 35.23 14.14 -3.12
C LEU A 527 36.15 13.10 -2.48
N GLN A 528 37.46 13.40 -2.36
CA GLN A 528 38.39 12.54 -1.61
C GLN A 528 38.03 12.43 -0.12
N SER A 529 37.40 13.46 0.44
CA SER A 529 37.10 13.55 1.88
C SER A 529 35.71 13.03 2.26
N THR A 530 34.77 13.01 1.32
CA THR A 530 33.37 12.67 1.59
C THR A 530 32.75 11.92 0.43
N ASN A 531 32.09 10.80 0.75
CA ASN A 531 31.44 9.96 -0.24
C ASN A 531 30.04 10.51 -0.58
N ILE A 532 29.79 10.84 -1.85
CA ILE A 532 28.51 11.36 -2.34
C ILE A 532 27.95 10.40 -3.39
N PRO A 533 26.66 10.03 -3.32
CA PRO A 533 26.04 9.19 -4.34
C PRO A 533 25.95 9.91 -5.68
N VAL A 534 26.03 9.15 -6.77
CA VAL A 534 25.95 9.69 -8.13
C VAL A 534 24.54 10.25 -8.38
N PRO A 535 24.38 11.53 -8.77
CA PRO A 535 23.06 12.16 -8.92
C PRO A 535 22.12 11.49 -9.93
N THR A 536 22.67 10.80 -10.93
CA THR A 536 21.92 10.20 -12.06
C THR A 536 21.77 8.68 -11.96
N SER A 537 22.36 8.05 -10.94
CA SER A 537 22.31 6.60 -10.84
C SER A 537 20.99 6.11 -10.25
N SER A 538 20.49 5.01 -10.78
CA SER A 538 19.34 4.28 -10.23
C SER A 538 19.71 3.39 -9.04
N ALA A 539 21.01 3.11 -8.84
CA ALA A 539 21.51 2.27 -7.76
C ALA A 539 21.81 3.10 -6.51
N VAL A 540 21.20 2.72 -5.38
CA VAL A 540 21.30 3.40 -4.08
C VAL A 540 22.74 3.48 -3.55
N ASP A 541 23.59 2.52 -3.94
CA ASP A 541 24.97 2.36 -3.42
C ASP A 541 26.06 2.86 -4.38
N SER A 542 25.67 3.55 -5.46
CA SER A 542 26.65 4.09 -6.40
C SER A 542 27.17 5.44 -5.93
N HIS A 543 28.49 5.56 -5.81
CA HIS A 543 29.14 6.77 -5.33
C HIS A 543 30.11 7.36 -6.33
N ILE A 544 30.38 8.66 -6.20
CA ILE A 544 31.37 9.34 -7.02
C ILE A 544 32.77 8.99 -6.48
N GLU A 545 33.44 8.03 -7.11
CA GLU A 545 34.80 7.61 -6.75
C GLU A 545 35.86 8.68 -7.11
N GLY A 546 35.50 9.64 -7.94
CA GLY A 546 36.35 10.77 -8.34
C GLY A 546 36.20 11.09 -9.83
N PHE A 547 36.77 12.21 -10.26
CA PHE A 547 36.92 12.55 -11.67
C PHE A 547 38.34 12.16 -12.09
N ALA A 548 38.48 11.16 -12.96
CA ALA A 548 39.80 10.76 -13.47
C ALA A 548 40.35 11.83 -14.42
N ASP A 549 41.61 12.23 -14.24
CA ASP A 549 42.32 13.16 -15.16
C ASP A 549 42.70 12.48 -16.50
N THR A 550 42.51 11.18 -16.64
CA THR A 550 42.97 10.40 -17.80
C THR A 550 41.93 10.35 -18.93
N GLY A 551 42.09 11.26 -19.90
CA GLY A 551 42.14 10.98 -21.34
C GLY A 551 40.94 10.41 -22.11
N SER A 552 39.84 10.01 -21.48
CA SER A 552 38.66 9.47 -22.20
C SER A 552 37.33 10.13 -21.84
N GLN A 553 37.31 11.01 -20.84
CA GLN A 553 36.10 11.75 -20.43
C GLN A 553 36.13 13.20 -20.90
N ALA A 554 36.67 13.43 -22.09
CA ALA A 554 36.50 14.71 -22.74
C ALA A 554 35.03 14.91 -23.07
N LEU A 555 34.43 15.97 -22.50
CA LEU A 555 33.09 16.38 -22.86
C LEU A 555 33.11 16.85 -24.33
N ARG A 556 32.55 16.05 -25.24
CA ARG A 556 32.13 16.56 -26.55
C ARG A 556 30.98 17.53 -26.32
N LEU A 557 31.30 18.83 -26.31
CA LEU A 557 30.35 19.92 -26.07
C LEU A 557 29.28 20.05 -27.20
N GLY A 558 29.32 19.20 -28.22
CA GLY A 558 28.45 19.26 -29.41
C GLY A 558 27.12 18.48 -29.37
N ILE A 559 26.81 17.66 -28.35
CA ILE A 559 25.64 16.72 -28.42
C ILE A 559 24.62 16.88 -27.26
N LEU A 560 24.80 17.80 -26.31
CA LEU A 560 23.88 17.90 -25.15
C LEU A 560 22.58 18.69 -25.39
N PHE A 561 22.36 19.27 -26.58
CA PHE A 561 21.10 19.93 -26.93
C PHE A 561 20.69 19.56 -28.36
N GLY A 562 19.95 18.46 -28.49
CA GLY A 562 19.47 17.98 -29.78
C GLY A 562 18.55 16.77 -29.69
N SER A 563 17.41 16.91 -29.02
CA SER A 563 16.12 16.25 -29.32
C SER A 563 15.03 16.82 -28.42
#